data_AF-A0A4Q6BJD5-F1
#
_entry.id   AF-A0A4Q6BJD5-F1
#
_cell.length_a   1.000
_cell.length_b   1.000
_cell.length_c   1.000
_cell.angle_alpha   90.00
_cell.angle_beta   90.00
_cell.angle_gamma   90.00
#
_symmetry.space_group_name_H-M   'P 1'
#
loop_
_entity.id
_entity.type
_entity.pdbx_description
1 polymer ?
#
loop_
_entity_poly.entity_id
_entity_poly.type
_entity_poly.pdbx_seq_one_letter_code
_entity_poly.pdbx_strand_id
1 'polypeptide(L)'
;MGANVLQFTDDNFDSEVLKSDVPVLVDFTATWCGPCKALAPVIENLAAEAGAKSFKVGKLDIDDAASIARKYRVMSVPTVMVFKDGQVAAQHVGLTNKDTLLKLLQGAG
;
A
#
# COMPACT_ATOMS: atom_id res chain seq x y z
N MET A 1 16.97 -2.44 -11.84
CA MET A 1 16.38 -1.09 -11.70
C MET A 1 14.88 -1.27 -11.60
N GLY A 2 14.35 -1.34 -10.38
CA GLY A 2 12.94 -1.60 -10.15
C GLY A 2 12.67 -1.33 -8.68
N ALA A 3 12.49 -0.05 -8.34
CA ALA A 3 12.21 0.32 -6.96
C ALA A 3 11.50 1.69 -6.96
N ASN A 4 10.28 1.72 -7.50
CA ASN A 4 9.34 2.81 -7.25
C ASN A 4 8.42 2.49 -6.05
N VAL A 5 8.66 1.38 -5.35
CA VAL A 5 7.90 1.03 -4.15
C VAL A 5 8.40 1.92 -3.03
N LEU A 6 7.57 2.86 -2.61
CA LEU A 6 7.86 3.74 -1.48
C LEU A 6 7.86 2.93 -0.18
N GLN A 7 8.67 3.37 0.78
CA GLN A 7 8.61 2.84 2.14
C GLN A 7 7.90 3.87 3.01
N PHE A 8 6.76 3.47 3.56
CA PHE A 8 6.00 4.30 4.48
C PHE A 8 6.33 3.93 5.92
N THR A 9 6.52 4.97 6.73
CA THR A 9 6.79 4.93 8.17
C THR A 9 5.82 5.86 8.86
N ASP A 10 5.76 5.82 10.19
CA ASP A 10 4.94 6.74 10.98
C ASP A 10 5.24 8.23 10.70
N ASP A 11 6.51 8.58 10.45
CA ASP A 11 6.95 9.96 10.20
C ASP A 11 6.49 10.49 8.84
N ASN A 12 6.52 9.66 7.78
CA ASN A 12 6.23 10.11 6.42
C ASN A 12 4.79 9.83 5.96
N PHE A 13 4.02 9.02 6.70
CA PHE A 13 2.69 8.58 6.28
C PHE A 13 1.74 9.75 6.01
N ASP A 14 1.76 10.77 6.85
CA ASP A 14 0.90 11.95 6.70
C ASP A 14 1.20 12.69 5.38
N SER A 15 2.47 12.99 5.12
CA SER A 15 2.88 13.75 3.94
C SER A 15 2.78 12.94 2.65
N GLU A 16 3.19 11.67 2.67
CA GLU A 16 3.27 10.85 1.47
C GLU A 16 1.97 10.13 1.11
N VAL A 17 1.12 9.82 2.10
CA VAL A 17 -0.13 9.07 1.91
C VAL A 17 -1.34 9.98 2.08
N LEU A 18 -1.45 10.67 3.21
CA LEU A 18 -2.68 11.41 3.54
C LEU A 18 -2.81 12.74 2.78
N LYS A 19 -1.69 13.44 2.57
CA LYS A 19 -1.62 14.70 1.82
C LYS A 19 -1.29 14.50 0.34
N SER A 20 -1.32 13.26 -0.15
CA SER A 20 -1.08 12.97 -1.55
C SER A 20 -2.23 13.46 -2.43
N ASP A 21 -1.88 14.16 -3.51
CA ASP A 21 -2.81 14.62 -4.56
C ASP A 21 -3.30 13.45 -5.45
N VAL A 22 -2.54 12.36 -5.47
CA VAL A 22 -2.86 11.15 -6.22
C VAL A 22 -3.23 9.98 -5.29
N PRO A 23 -4.02 9.00 -5.77
CA PRO A 23 -4.30 7.80 -4.99
C PRO A 23 -3.01 7.07 -4.58
N VAL A 24 -2.98 6.61 -3.32
CA VAL A 24 -1.81 5.93 -2.75
C VAL A 24 -2.21 4.54 -2.28
N LEU A 25 -1.56 3.52 -2.84
CA LEU A 25 -1.70 2.15 -2.37
C LEU A 25 -0.62 1.84 -1.33
N VAL A 26 -1.05 1.38 -0.16
CA VAL A 26 -0.21 0.98 0.96
C VAL A 26 -0.36 -0.52 1.17
N ASP A 27 0.73 -1.26 0.98
CA ASP A 27 0.86 -2.68 1.35
C ASP A 27 1.35 -2.79 2.81
N PHE A 28 0.44 -3.13 3.72
CA PHE A 28 0.76 -3.47 5.10
C PHE A 28 1.34 -4.88 5.15
N THR A 29 2.63 -4.94 5.44
CA THR A 29 3.46 -6.14 5.32
C THR A 29 4.21 -6.42 6.62
N ALA A 30 4.86 -7.58 6.69
CA ALA A 30 5.76 -7.94 7.78
C ALA A 30 6.87 -8.88 7.30
N THR A 31 8.06 -8.77 7.86
CA THR A 31 9.24 -9.59 7.48
C THR A 31 9.04 -11.10 7.70
N TRP A 32 8.26 -11.47 8.71
CA TRP A 32 7.94 -12.85 9.08
C TRP A 32 6.73 -13.43 8.32
N CYS A 33 6.05 -12.61 7.51
CA CYS A 33 4.86 -13.02 6.78
C CYS A 33 5.22 -13.70 5.45
N GLY A 34 5.04 -15.03 5.39
CA GLY A 34 5.23 -15.82 4.16
C GLY A 34 4.40 -15.35 2.97
N PRO A 35 3.06 -15.16 3.10
CA PRO A 35 2.22 -14.66 2.02
C PRO A 35 2.61 -13.26 1.53
N CYS A 36 3.14 -12.41 2.41
CA CYS A 36 3.60 -11.06 2.04
C CYS A 36 4.79 -11.11 1.07
N LYS A 37 5.69 -12.09 1.23
CA LYS A 37 6.81 -12.31 0.29
C LYS A 37 6.32 -12.68 -1.11
N ALA A 38 5.17 -13.36 -1.22
CA ALA A 38 4.55 -13.66 -2.51
C ALA A 38 3.86 -12.44 -3.14
N LEU A 39 3.36 -11.51 -2.31
CA LEU A 39 2.72 -10.28 -2.78
C LEU A 39 3.75 -9.22 -3.22
N ALA A 40 4.93 -9.18 -2.59
CA ALA A 40 6.00 -8.22 -2.89
C ALA A 40 6.30 -8.02 -4.40
N PRO A 41 6.54 -9.07 -5.22
CA PRO A 41 6.81 -8.89 -6.65
C PRO A 41 5.60 -8.32 -7.43
N VAL A 42 4.39 -8.53 -6.94
CA VAL A 42 3.15 -7.96 -7.51
C VAL A 42 3.10 -6.46 -7.24
N ILE A 43 3.44 -6.04 -6.01
CA ILE A 43 3.54 -4.63 -5.60
C ILE A 43 4.62 -3.92 -6.41
N GLU A 44 5.80 -4.53 -6.56
CA GLU A 44 6.90 -3.97 -7.36
C GLU A 44 6.50 -3.77 -8.82
N ASN A 45 5.80 -4.76 -9.42
CA ASN A 45 5.28 -4.64 -10.78
C ASN A 45 4.22 -3.54 -10.92
N LEU A 46 3.40 -3.32 -9.90
CA LEU A 46 2.42 -2.25 -9.89
C LEU A 46 3.08 -0.87 -9.74
N ALA A 47 4.07 -0.77 -8.87
CA ALA A 47 4.84 0.46 -8.67
C ALA A 47 5.64 0.86 -9.92
N ALA A 48 6.03 -0.09 -10.76
CA ALA A 48 6.64 0.23 -12.05
C ALA A 48 5.70 1.01 -12.99
N GLU A 49 4.38 0.84 -12.86
CA GLU A 49 3.38 1.56 -13.66
C GLU A 49 2.86 2.86 -13.02
N ALA A 50 3.17 3.08 -11.73
CA ALA A 50 2.71 4.22 -10.94
C ALA A 50 2.99 5.57 -11.63
N GLY A 51 4.21 5.75 -12.15
CA GLY A 51 4.63 6.98 -12.81
C GLY A 51 3.84 7.31 -14.09
N ALA A 52 3.30 6.31 -14.79
CA ALA A 52 2.52 6.51 -16.00
C ALA A 52 1.01 6.69 -15.71
N LYS A 53 0.54 6.25 -14.54
CA LYS A 53 -0.90 6.14 -14.22
C LYS A 53 -1.34 7.02 -13.05
N SER A 54 -0.50 7.98 -12.63
CA SER A 54 -0.80 8.99 -11.60
C SER A 54 -1.34 8.38 -10.30
N PHE A 55 -0.61 7.41 -9.75
CA PHE A 55 -0.82 6.89 -8.39
C PHE A 55 0.52 6.63 -7.73
N LYS A 56 0.55 6.50 -6.41
CA LYS A 56 1.72 6.04 -5.65
C LYS A 56 1.50 4.64 -5.12
N VAL A 57 2.59 3.89 -4.98
CA VAL A 57 2.59 2.55 -4.39
C VAL A 57 3.72 2.47 -3.38
N GLY A 58 3.42 1.98 -2.20
CA GLY A 58 4.43 1.71 -1.21
C GLY A 58 4.01 0.64 -0.23
N LYS A 59 4.96 0.27 0.63
CA LYS A 59 4.79 -0.72 1.68
C LYS A 59 4.98 -0.07 3.04
N LEU A 60 4.28 -0.58 4.04
CA LEU A 60 4.41 -0.21 5.43
C LEU A 60 4.61 -1.48 6.23
N ASP A 61 5.76 -1.59 6.89
CA ASP A 61 5.99 -2.71 7.80
C ASP A 61 5.26 -2.45 9.12
N ILE A 62 4.39 -3.38 9.52
CA ILE A 62 3.53 -3.19 10.69
C ILE A 62 4.28 -3.25 12.02
N ASP A 63 5.48 -3.85 12.05
CA ASP A 63 6.33 -3.90 13.23
C ASP A 63 7.07 -2.56 13.40
N ASP A 64 7.48 -1.93 12.30
CA ASP A 64 8.14 -0.62 12.28
C ASP A 64 7.12 0.52 12.54
N ALA A 65 6.01 0.54 11.80
CA ALA A 65 4.99 1.58 11.86
C ALA A 65 3.73 1.14 12.64
N ALA A 66 3.94 0.61 13.85
CA ALA A 66 2.88 0.05 14.69
C ALA A 66 1.73 1.03 15.01
N SER A 67 2.03 2.32 15.14
CA SER A 67 1.03 3.37 15.38
C SER A 67 0.02 3.47 14.23
N ILE A 68 0.50 3.43 12.98
CA ILE A 68 -0.33 3.48 11.78
C ILE A 68 -1.11 2.17 11.63
N ALA A 69 -0.45 1.03 11.81
CA ALA A 69 -1.10 -0.29 11.76
C ALA A 69 -2.28 -0.37 12.76
N ARG A 70 -2.10 0.13 14.00
CA ARG A 70 -3.17 0.21 15.00
C ARG A 70 -4.27 1.19 14.61
N LYS A 71 -3.91 2.39 14.11
CA LYS A 71 -4.86 3.42 13.67
C LYS A 71 -5.83 2.89 12.61
N TYR A 72 -5.32 2.15 11.63
CA TYR A 72 -6.12 1.54 10.57
C TYR A 72 -6.62 0.13 10.88
N ARG A 73 -6.44 -0.33 12.13
CA ARG A 73 -6.89 -1.63 12.63
C ARG A 73 -6.42 -2.80 11.75
N VAL A 74 -5.18 -2.78 11.34
CA VAL A 74 -4.56 -3.88 10.59
C VAL A 74 -4.31 -5.05 11.54
N MET A 75 -5.18 -6.06 11.46
CA MET A 75 -5.11 -7.25 12.32
C MET A 75 -4.43 -8.44 11.65
N SER A 76 -4.21 -8.38 10.34
CA SER A 76 -3.64 -9.47 9.55
C SER A 76 -2.86 -8.91 8.37
N VAL A 77 -1.80 -9.60 7.98
CA VAL A 77 -0.95 -9.25 6.84
C VAL A 77 -0.88 -10.43 5.86
N PRO A 78 -0.77 -10.18 4.54
CA PRO A 78 -0.76 -8.86 3.92
C PRO A 78 -2.15 -8.21 3.93
N THR A 79 -2.20 -6.90 4.15
CA THR A 79 -3.40 -6.09 3.95
C THR A 79 -3.03 -4.91 3.08
N VAL A 80 -3.84 -4.62 2.07
CA VAL A 80 -3.62 -3.50 1.18
C VAL A 80 -4.73 -2.48 1.36
N MET A 81 -4.39 -1.21 1.46
CA MET A 81 -5.36 -0.11 1.49
C MET A 81 -5.01 0.94 0.45
N VAL A 82 -6.04 1.50 -0.18
CA VAL A 82 -5.93 2.64 -1.08
C VAL A 82 -6.44 3.88 -0.36
N PHE A 83 -5.59 4.89 -0.34
CA PHE A 83 -5.87 6.20 0.20
C PHE A 83 -6.11 7.19 -0.93
N LYS A 84 -7.13 8.02 -0.78
CA LYS A 84 -7.45 9.12 -1.69
C LYS A 84 -8.06 10.25 -0.87
N ASP A 85 -7.61 11.49 -1.12
CA ASP A 85 -8.06 12.68 -0.37
C ASP A 85 -7.94 12.50 1.16
N GLY A 86 -6.85 11.87 1.61
CA GLY A 86 -6.59 11.61 3.04
C GLY A 86 -7.46 10.52 3.68
N GLN A 87 -8.30 9.83 2.92
CA GLN A 87 -9.25 8.83 3.42
C GLN A 87 -9.02 7.46 2.80
N VAL A 88 -9.41 6.39 3.50
CA VAL A 88 -9.38 5.03 2.96
C VAL A 88 -10.51 4.89 1.96
N ALA A 89 -10.17 4.79 0.68
CA ALA A 89 -11.13 4.62 -0.40
C ALA A 89 -11.44 3.14 -0.68
N ALA A 90 -10.45 2.27 -0.55
CA ALA A 90 -10.63 0.83 -0.73
C ALA A 90 -9.64 0.03 0.14
N GLN A 91 -9.96 -1.22 0.43
CA GLN A 91 -9.08 -2.14 1.14
C GLN A 91 -9.25 -3.58 0.67
N HIS A 92 -8.20 -4.37 0.83
CA HIS A 92 -8.20 -5.80 0.57
C HIS A 92 -7.30 -6.51 1.57
N VAL A 93 -7.81 -7.60 2.17
CA VAL A 93 -7.07 -8.39 3.15
C VAL A 93 -6.70 -9.73 2.51
N GLY A 94 -5.42 -10.10 2.62
CA GLY A 94 -4.88 -11.35 2.12
C GLY A 94 -4.09 -11.21 0.82
N LEU A 95 -3.52 -12.34 0.40
CA LEU A 95 -2.74 -12.43 -0.84
C LEU A 95 -3.65 -12.19 -2.04
N THR A 96 -3.19 -11.36 -2.97
CA THR A 96 -3.95 -10.98 -4.15
C THR A 96 -3.05 -10.77 -5.37
N ASN A 97 -3.64 -10.38 -6.50
CA ASN A 97 -2.95 -10.16 -7.76
C ASN A 97 -3.02 -8.69 -8.21
N LYS A 98 -2.19 -8.36 -9.21
CA LYS A 98 -2.06 -7.00 -9.76
C LYS A 98 -3.38 -6.41 -10.25
N ASP A 99 -4.19 -7.22 -10.92
CA ASP A 99 -5.51 -6.82 -11.44
C ASP A 99 -6.45 -6.35 -10.33
N THR A 100 -6.47 -7.07 -9.21
CA THR A 100 -7.26 -6.69 -8.04
C THR A 100 -6.77 -5.37 -7.46
N LEU A 101 -5.46 -5.19 -7.33
CA LEU A 101 -4.88 -3.94 -6.82
C LEU A 101 -5.18 -2.73 -7.73
N LEU A 102 -5.12 -2.92 -9.04
CA LEU A 102 -5.50 -1.89 -10.01
C LEU A 102 -6.97 -1.51 -9.90
N LYS A 103 -7.86 -2.49 -9.68
CA LYS A 103 -9.28 -2.22 -9.45
C LYS A 103 -9.52 -1.43 -8.17
N LEU A 104 -8.77 -1.70 -7.09
CA LEU A 104 -8.87 -0.90 -5.86
C LEU A 104 -8.47 0.56 -6.10
N LEU A 105 -7.42 0.79 -6.89
CA LEU A 105 -6.97 2.13 -7.28
C LEU A 105 -7.99 2.88 -8.16
N GLN A 106 -8.67 2.17 -9.06
CA GLN A 106 -9.68 2.75 -9.96
C GLN A 106 -11.05 2.94 -9.28
N GLY A 107 -11.40 2.07 -8.33
CA GLY A 107 -12.67 2.07 -7.60
C GLY A 107 -12.76 3.09 -6.47
N ALA A 108 -11.69 3.85 -6.21
CA ALA A 108 -11.66 4.98 -5.29
C ALA A 108 -12.39 6.21 -5.87
N GLY A 109 -13.59 6.00 -6.44
CA GLY A 109 -14.44 7.00 -7.07
C GLY A 109 -15.45 7.57 -6.10
#